data_AF-H9F481-F1
#
_entry.id   AF-H9F481-F1
#
_cell.length_a   1.000
_cell.length_b   1.000
_cell.length_c   1.000
_cell.angle_alpha   90.00
_cell.angle_beta   90.00
_cell.angle_gamma   90.00
#
_symmetry.space_group_name_H-M   'P 1'
#
loop_
_entity.id
_entity.type
_entity.pdbx_description
1 polymer ?
#
loop_
_entity_poly.entity_id
_entity_poly.type
_entity_poly.pdbx_seq_one_letter_code
_entity_poly.pdbx_strand_id
1 'polypeptide(L)'
;PPGTTISRVKLLDTMVDTFLQKLVAAGSYQRFTDCYKRFYQLQPDITQRIYDKFIAQLQTSIREEISDIKEEGNLEAVLNALDKIVEEGKDRKEPAWRPSGIPEKDLHSVMAPYFLQQRDTLRRHVHKQEAENQQLADAVLAGRRQVEELQLQVQARQQAWQALHREQRELVAVLREPE
;
A
#
# COMPACT_ATOMS: atom_id res chain seq x y z
N PRO A 1 15.82 -28.21 -9.18
CA PRO A 1 15.60 -28.78 -7.82
C PRO A 1 15.49 -27.67 -6.79
N PRO A 2 14.30 -27.41 -6.21
CA PRO A 2 14.19 -26.43 -5.14
C PRO A 2 14.96 -26.97 -3.94
N GLY A 3 16.06 -26.31 -3.58
CA GLY A 3 16.83 -26.66 -2.40
C GLY A 3 15.92 -26.55 -1.19
N THR A 4 15.82 -27.64 -0.42
CA THR A 4 15.04 -27.67 0.81
C THR A 4 15.69 -26.74 1.82
N THR A 5 15.34 -25.45 1.78
CA THR A 5 15.81 -24.46 2.76
C THR A 5 15.33 -24.89 4.13
N ILE A 6 16.26 -25.13 5.06
CA ILE A 6 15.93 -25.46 6.45
C ILE A 6 15.16 -24.28 7.03
N SER A 7 13.97 -24.53 7.60
CA SER A 7 13.17 -23.45 8.18
C SER A 7 13.89 -22.77 9.33
N ARG A 8 13.68 -21.46 9.48
CA ARG A 8 14.36 -20.68 10.52
C ARG A 8 14.05 -21.16 11.94
N VAL A 9 12.85 -21.70 12.17
CA VAL A 9 12.48 -22.34 13.44
C VAL A 9 13.38 -23.54 13.73
N LYS A 10 13.58 -24.43 12.74
CA LYS A 10 14.47 -25.59 12.92
C LYS A 10 15.91 -25.18 13.12
N LEU A 11 16.36 -24.10 12.48
CA LEU A 11 17.69 -23.54 12.71
C LEU A 11 17.83 -23.05 14.16
N LEU A 12 16.81 -22.37 14.70
CA LEU A 12 16.78 -21.94 16.11
C LEU A 12 16.88 -23.14 17.05
N ASP A 13 16.03 -24.16 16.87
CA ASP A 13 16.05 -25.37 17.70
C ASP A 13 17.43 -26.05 17.64
N THR A 14 18.01 -26.14 16.45
CA THR A 14 19.35 -26.71 16.24
C THR A 14 20.44 -25.91 16.95
N MET A 15 20.35 -24.57 16.95
CA MET A 15 21.30 -23.71 17.65
C MET A 15 21.22 -23.91 19.16
N VAL A 16 20.01 -24.04 19.71
CA VAL A 16 19.78 -24.27 21.14
C VAL A 16 20.33 -25.61 21.57
N ASP A 17 20.05 -26.67 20.80
CA ASP A 17 20.62 -28.00 21.08
C ASP A 17 22.14 -28.00 21.02
N THR A 18 22.72 -27.33 20.02
CA THR A 18 24.18 -27.19 19.89
C THR A 18 24.76 -26.43 21.09
N PHE A 19 24.11 -25.35 21.53
CA PHE A 19 24.52 -24.59 22.71
C PHE A 19 24.52 -25.47 23.97
N LEU A 20 23.43 -26.21 24.22
CA LEU A 20 23.32 -27.10 25.38
C LEU A 20 24.38 -28.20 25.37
N GLN A 21 24.67 -28.78 24.20
CA GLN A 21 25.76 -29.76 24.06
C GLN A 21 27.12 -29.17 24.43
N LYS A 22 27.43 -27.96 23.96
CA LYS A 22 28.70 -27.28 24.29
C LYS A 22 28.78 -26.91 25.76
N LEU A 23 27.67 -26.49 26.37
CA LEU A 23 27.59 -26.18 27.79
C LEU A 23 27.88 -27.41 28.64
N VAL A 24 27.24 -28.55 28.34
CA VAL A 24 27.46 -29.81 29.07
C VAL A 24 28.89 -30.33 28.86
N ALA A 25 29.42 -30.24 27.64
CA ALA A 25 30.81 -30.61 27.38
C ALA A 25 31.81 -29.77 28.19
N ALA A 26 31.56 -28.46 28.32
CA ALA A 26 32.39 -27.58 29.13
C ALA A 26 32.31 -27.93 30.62
N GLY A 27 31.13 -28.31 31.10
CA GLY A 27 30.85 -28.75 32.47
C GLY A 27 30.89 -30.28 32.65
N SER A 28 31.81 -30.98 31.99
CA SER A 28 31.90 -32.45 32.07
C SER A 28 32.02 -32.98 33.51
N TYR A 29 31.54 -34.20 33.75
CA TYR A 29 31.59 -34.85 35.06
C TYR A 29 33.01 -34.87 35.65
N GLN A 30 34.02 -35.10 34.82
CA GLN A 30 35.43 -35.08 35.26
C GLN A 30 35.83 -33.72 35.84
N ARG A 31 35.47 -32.62 35.16
CA ARG A 31 35.77 -31.27 35.67
C ARG A 31 34.99 -30.97 36.95
N PHE A 32 33.77 -31.50 37.07
CA PHE A 32 32.97 -31.37 38.28
C PHE A 32 33.62 -32.10 39.47
N THR A 33 34.02 -33.36 39.29
CA THR A 33 34.69 -34.13 40.36
C THR A 33 36.08 -33.61 40.69
N ASP A 34 36.80 -33.04 39.73
CA ASP A 34 38.08 -32.38 39.95
C ASP A 34 37.98 -31.15 40.87
N CYS A 35 36.85 -30.44 40.83
CA CYS A 35 36.57 -29.32 41.75
C CYS A 35 36.07 -29.80 43.12
N TYR A 36 35.41 -30.95 43.20
CA TYR A 36 34.80 -31.50 44.42
C TYR A 36 35.47 -32.80 44.91
N LYS A 37 36.80 -32.92 44.76
CA LYS A 37 37.58 -34.15 45.01
C LYS A 37 37.31 -34.79 46.38
N ARG A 38 37.28 -33.97 47.45
CA ARG A 38 37.12 -34.46 48.82
C ARG A 38 35.75 -35.12 49.04
N PHE A 39 34.71 -34.59 48.41
CA PHE A 39 33.36 -35.15 48.50
C PHE A 39 33.23 -36.40 47.61
N TYR A 40 33.77 -36.34 46.40
CA TYR A 40 33.82 -37.48 45.48
C TYR A 40 34.51 -38.70 46.08
N GLN A 41 35.64 -38.51 46.78
CA GLN A 41 36.37 -39.59 47.46
C GLN A 41 35.57 -40.26 48.59
N LEU A 42 34.68 -39.52 49.25
CA LEU A 42 33.85 -40.06 50.33
C LEU A 42 32.60 -40.75 49.80
N GLN A 43 31.94 -40.15 48.80
CA GLN A 43 30.67 -40.62 48.25
C GLN A 43 30.59 -40.42 46.72
N PRO A 44 31.19 -41.31 45.93
CA PRO A 44 31.21 -41.18 44.47
C PRO A 44 29.81 -41.32 43.85
N ASP A 45 29.00 -42.27 44.34
CA ASP A 45 27.64 -42.52 43.84
C ASP A 45 26.72 -41.31 44.04
N ILE A 46 26.80 -40.67 45.20
CA ILE A 46 26.01 -39.47 45.49
C ILE A 46 26.49 -38.30 44.63
N THR A 47 27.81 -38.16 44.45
CA THR A 47 28.39 -37.12 43.59
C THR A 47 27.91 -37.26 42.14
N GLN A 48 27.85 -38.48 41.62
CA GLN A 48 27.32 -38.75 40.28
C GLN A 48 25.83 -38.41 40.18
N ARG A 49 25.00 -38.86 41.13
CA ARG A 49 23.56 -38.55 41.16
C ARG A 49 23.27 -37.04 41.21
N ILE A 50 24.07 -36.29 41.98
CA ILE A 50 23.94 -34.83 42.06
C ILE A 50 24.29 -34.18 40.71
N TYR A 51 25.38 -34.62 40.07
CA TYR A 51 25.78 -34.11 38.77
C TYR A 51 24.72 -34.39 37.69
N ASP A 52 24.24 -35.63 37.61
CA ASP A 52 23.23 -36.03 36.64
C ASP A 52 21.95 -35.22 36.82
N LYS A 53 21.51 -35.02 38.07
CA LYS A 53 20.35 -34.18 38.38
C LYS A 53 20.58 -32.73 37.99
N PHE A 54 21.76 -32.17 38.29
CA PHE A 54 22.12 -30.80 37.96
C PHE A 54 22.09 -30.56 36.46
N ILE A 55 22.75 -31.41 35.66
CA ILE A 55 22.79 -31.28 34.20
C ILE A 55 21.41 -31.45 33.59
N ALA A 56 20.66 -32.48 34.01
CA ALA A 56 19.30 -32.70 33.50
C ALA A 56 18.39 -31.50 33.81
N GLN A 57 18.39 -31.01 35.05
CA GLN A 57 17.57 -29.86 35.44
C GLN A 57 17.98 -28.58 34.70
N LEU A 58 19.29 -28.35 34.51
CA LEU A 58 19.79 -27.19 33.77
C LEU A 58 19.36 -27.23 32.30
N GLN A 59 19.52 -28.37 31.63
CA GLN A 59 19.13 -28.52 30.22
C GLN A 59 17.62 -28.37 30.04
N THR A 60 16.83 -29.02 30.90
CA THR A 60 15.37 -28.94 30.86
C THR A 60 14.89 -27.51 31.12
N SER A 61 15.40 -26.85 32.17
CA SER A 61 15.01 -25.49 32.51
C SER A 61 15.33 -24.49 31.39
N ILE A 62 16.48 -24.61 30.74
CA ILE A 62 16.82 -23.75 29.59
C ILE A 62 15.91 -24.03 28.39
N ARG A 63 15.58 -25.30 28.13
CA ARG A 63 14.67 -25.66 27.03
C ARG A 63 13.26 -25.15 27.27
N GLU A 64 12.76 -25.29 28.49
CA GLU A 64 11.46 -24.78 28.92
C GLU A 64 11.43 -23.26 28.75
N GLU A 65 12.41 -22.53 29.30
CA GLU A 65 12.50 -21.07 29.16
C GLU A 65 12.50 -20.61 27.69
N ILE A 66 13.26 -21.29 26.83
CA ILE A 66 13.29 -20.96 25.40
C ILE A 66 11.95 -21.28 24.72
N SER A 67 11.28 -22.35 25.14
CA SER A 67 9.97 -22.73 24.62
C SER A 67 8.92 -21.70 25.03
N ASP A 68 8.97 -21.25 26.28
CA ASP A 68 8.12 -20.18 26.80
C ASP A 68 8.34 -18.87 26.01
N ILE A 69 9.60 -18.45 25.79
CA ILE A 69 9.91 -17.28 24.95
C ILE A 69 9.41 -17.46 23.50
N LYS A 70 9.51 -18.67 22.94
CA LYS A 70 8.99 -18.96 21.59
C LYS A 70 7.48 -18.81 21.54
N GLU A 71 6.77 -19.28 22.55
CA GLU A 71 5.32 -19.21 22.65
C GLU A 71 4.84 -17.77 22.91
N GLU A 72 5.41 -17.08 23.90
CA GLU A 72 5.10 -15.68 24.23
C GLU A 72 5.31 -14.75 23.04
N GLY A 73 6.44 -14.91 22.34
CA GLY A 73 6.79 -14.11 21.16
C GLY A 73 6.11 -14.57 19.88
N ASN A 74 5.32 -15.64 19.91
CA ASN A 74 4.76 -16.32 18.73
C ASN A 74 5.83 -16.52 17.62
N LEU A 75 7.04 -16.89 18.03
CA LEU A 75 8.22 -16.88 17.16
C LEU A 75 8.08 -17.84 15.99
N GLU A 76 7.39 -18.97 16.17
CA GLU A 76 7.18 -19.93 15.08
C GLU A 76 6.38 -19.30 13.95
N ALA A 77 5.28 -18.60 14.24
CA ALA A 77 4.48 -17.93 13.21
C ALA A 77 5.28 -16.81 12.53
N VAL A 78 6.00 -15.99 13.30
CA VAL A 78 6.79 -14.87 12.76
C VAL A 78 7.95 -15.37 11.89
N LEU A 79 8.68 -16.41 12.31
CA LEU A 79 9.78 -16.98 11.55
C LEU A 79 9.30 -17.70 10.29
N ASN A 80 8.16 -18.41 10.36
CA ASN A 80 7.54 -19.02 9.18
C ASN A 80 7.02 -17.96 8.20
N ALA A 81 6.45 -16.86 8.69
CA ALA A 81 6.05 -15.72 7.85
C ALA A 81 7.26 -15.06 7.19
N LEU A 82 8.37 -14.92 7.92
CA LEU A 82 9.64 -14.42 7.38
C LEU A 82 10.21 -15.35 6.30
N ASP A 83 10.18 -16.67 6.51
CA ASP A 83 10.58 -17.67 5.51
C ASP A 83 9.76 -17.50 4.22
N LYS A 84 8.45 -17.28 4.34
CA LYS A 84 7.57 -17.00 3.20
C LYS A 84 7.93 -15.68 2.48
N ILE A 85 8.14 -14.59 3.21
CA ILE A 85 8.52 -13.28 2.63
C ILE A 85 9.85 -13.38 1.88
N VAL A 86 10.82 -14.10 2.43
CA VAL A 86 12.13 -14.31 1.79
C VAL A 86 11.99 -15.12 0.50
N GLU A 87 11.17 -16.17 0.51
CA GLU A 87 10.89 -16.97 -0.70
C GLU A 87 10.13 -16.18 -1.78
N GLU A 88 9.17 -15.33 -1.40
CA GLU A 88 8.46 -14.44 -2.33
C GLU A 88 9.39 -13.37 -2.93
N GLY A 89 10.40 -12.94 -2.17
CA GLY A 89 11.36 -11.91 -2.58
C GLY A 89 12.59 -12.42 -3.32
N LYS A 90 12.80 -13.74 -3.43
CA LYS A 90 14.09 -14.34 -3.85
C LYS A 90 14.59 -13.93 -5.24
N ASP A 91 13.68 -13.58 -6.14
CA ASP A 91 14.02 -13.19 -7.51
C ASP A 91 14.56 -11.74 -7.57
N ARG A 92 14.29 -10.92 -6.55
CA ARG A 92 14.75 -9.53 -6.45
C ARG A 92 16.13 -9.50 -5.83
N LYS A 93 17.16 -9.49 -6.68
CA LYS A 93 18.58 -9.46 -6.24
C LYS A 93 19.11 -8.07 -5.91
N GLU A 94 18.40 -7.03 -6.32
CA GLU A 94 18.78 -5.65 -6.03
C GLU A 94 18.54 -5.31 -4.55
N PRO A 95 19.34 -4.38 -3.98
CA PRO A 95 19.10 -3.89 -2.63
C PRO A 95 17.69 -3.30 -2.51
N ALA A 96 16.84 -3.96 -1.72
CA ALA A 96 15.51 -3.46 -1.43
C ALA A 96 15.59 -2.13 -0.66
N TRP A 97 14.60 -1.27 -0.86
CA TRP A 97 14.47 0.00 -0.14
C TRP A 97 14.54 -0.21 1.38
N ARG A 98 15.13 0.77 2.08
CA ARG A 98 15.22 0.84 3.54
C ARG A 98 14.75 2.23 3.98
N PRO A 99 14.10 2.36 5.16
CA PRO A 99 13.71 3.65 5.70
C PRO A 99 14.87 4.64 5.66
N SER A 100 14.64 5.80 5.07
CA SER A 100 15.72 6.77 4.85
C SER A 100 16.10 7.53 6.11
N GLY A 101 15.27 7.42 7.16
CA GLY A 101 15.36 8.23 8.37
C GLY A 101 14.70 9.60 8.23
N ILE A 102 14.09 9.90 7.07
CA ILE A 102 13.37 11.14 6.80
C ILE A 102 11.90 10.78 6.59
N PRO A 103 11.04 10.96 7.61
CA PRO A 103 9.64 10.53 7.57
C PRO A 103 8.86 11.08 6.38
N GLU A 104 9.08 12.35 6.02
CA GLU A 104 8.38 13.00 4.91
C GLU A 104 8.68 12.27 3.60
N LYS A 105 9.95 11.96 3.33
CA LYS A 105 10.36 11.26 2.10
C LYS A 105 9.73 9.87 2.02
N ASP A 106 9.75 9.14 3.12
CA ASP A 106 9.24 7.77 3.19
C ASP A 106 7.70 7.76 3.05
N LEU A 107 7.02 8.74 3.63
CA LEU A 107 5.57 8.92 3.55
C LEU A 107 5.10 9.24 2.12
N HIS A 108 5.83 10.07 1.37
CA HIS A 108 5.48 10.39 -0.02
C HIS A 108 5.37 9.14 -0.90
N SER A 109 6.26 8.16 -0.73
CA SER A 109 6.23 6.92 -1.51
C SER A 109 4.98 6.09 -1.24
N VAL A 110 4.51 6.07 0.01
CA VAL A 110 3.31 5.32 0.42
C VAL A 110 2.03 6.05 -0.03
N MET A 111 2.01 7.38 0.05
CA MET A 111 0.84 8.19 -0.30
C MET A 111 0.65 8.40 -1.81
N ALA A 112 1.73 8.29 -2.59
CA ALA A 112 1.72 8.49 -4.04
C ALA A 112 0.56 7.80 -4.79
N PRO A 113 0.28 6.48 -4.65
CA PRO A 113 -0.79 5.82 -5.40
C PRO A 113 -2.18 6.44 -5.14
N TYR A 114 -2.46 6.86 -3.91
CA TYR A 114 -3.74 7.47 -3.56
C TYR A 114 -3.91 8.86 -4.19
N PHE A 115 -2.87 9.69 -4.14
CA PHE A 115 -2.89 11.00 -4.77
C PHE A 115 -2.94 10.93 -6.29
N LEU A 116 -2.26 9.95 -6.90
CA LEU A 116 -2.37 9.69 -8.34
C LEU A 116 -3.80 9.30 -8.72
N GLN A 117 -4.43 8.38 -7.97
CA GLN A 117 -5.82 7.99 -8.20
C GLN A 117 -6.80 9.16 -8.05
N GLN A 118 -6.61 10.00 -7.04
CA GLN A 118 -7.43 11.20 -6.83
C GLN A 118 -7.27 12.18 -7.99
N ARG A 119 -6.03 12.47 -8.38
CA ARG A 119 -5.72 13.34 -9.52
C ARG A 119 -6.37 12.85 -10.80
N ASP A 120 -6.24 11.56 -11.10
CA ASP A 120 -6.77 10.97 -12.34
C ASP A 120 -8.31 10.94 -12.32
N THR A 121 -8.91 10.81 -11.15
CA THR A 121 -10.37 10.94 -10.98
C THR A 121 -10.83 12.36 -11.22
N LEU A 122 -10.20 13.36 -10.60
CA LEU A 122 -10.53 14.77 -10.80
C LEU A 122 -10.34 15.20 -12.26
N ARG A 123 -9.24 14.75 -12.89
CA ARG A 123 -8.97 15.03 -14.31
C ARG A 123 -10.08 14.49 -15.22
N ARG A 124 -10.62 13.30 -14.95
CA ARG A 124 -11.77 12.76 -15.69
C ARG A 124 -13.02 13.62 -15.54
N HIS A 125 -13.29 14.13 -14.33
CA HIS A 125 -14.43 15.02 -14.08
C HIS A 125 -14.27 16.35 -14.82
N VAL A 126 -13.07 16.94 -14.78
CA VAL A 126 -12.76 18.18 -15.49
C VAL A 126 -12.96 18.00 -17.00
N HIS A 127 -12.36 16.97 -17.61
CA HIS A 127 -12.52 16.73 -19.04
C HIS A 127 -13.99 16.49 -19.45
N LYS A 128 -14.77 15.79 -18.60
CA LYS A 128 -16.20 15.60 -18.86
C LYS A 128 -16.94 16.95 -18.88
N GLN A 129 -16.69 17.79 -17.88
CA GLN A 129 -17.33 19.10 -17.80
C GLN A 129 -16.91 20.03 -18.93
N GLU A 130 -15.64 20.01 -19.32
CA GLU A 130 -15.13 20.80 -20.44
C GLU A 130 -15.80 20.39 -21.76
N ALA A 131 -15.98 19.09 -22.00
CA ALA A 131 -16.67 18.58 -23.18
C ALA A 131 -18.16 19.01 -23.21
N GLU A 132 -18.86 18.90 -22.08
CA GLU A 132 -20.25 19.36 -21.96
C GLU A 132 -20.37 20.87 -22.17
N ASN A 133 -19.46 21.65 -21.57
CA ASN A 133 -19.45 23.11 -21.74
C ASN A 133 -19.20 23.51 -23.19
N GLN A 134 -18.31 22.81 -23.91
CA GLN A 134 -18.06 23.07 -25.32
C GLN A 134 -19.32 22.84 -26.15
N GLN A 135 -20.02 21.71 -25.93
CA GLN A 135 -21.29 21.42 -26.62
C GLN A 135 -22.36 22.48 -26.33
N LEU A 136 -22.47 22.92 -25.08
CA LEU A 136 -23.39 24.00 -24.70
C LEU A 136 -23.02 25.33 -25.34
N ALA A 137 -21.74 25.67 -25.41
CA ALA A 137 -21.26 26.89 -26.07
C ALA A 137 -21.61 26.88 -27.56
N ASP A 138 -21.40 25.76 -28.25
CA ASP A 138 -21.75 25.60 -29.66
C ASP A 138 -23.27 25.73 -29.89
N ALA A 139 -24.08 25.15 -28.99
CA ALA A 139 -25.54 25.28 -29.03
C ALA A 139 -25.99 26.74 -28.81
N VAL A 140 -25.37 27.46 -27.88
CA VAL A 140 -25.64 28.89 -27.65
C VAL A 140 -25.28 29.72 -28.88
N LEU A 141 -24.13 29.46 -29.53
CA LEU A 141 -23.74 30.16 -30.76
C LEU A 141 -24.71 29.86 -31.92
N ALA A 142 -25.18 28.63 -32.05
CA ALA A 142 -26.22 28.28 -33.02
C ALA A 142 -27.54 29.02 -32.73
N GLY A 143 -27.97 29.05 -31.47
CA GLY A 143 -29.17 29.78 -31.05
C GLY A 143 -29.06 31.30 -31.29
N ARG A 144 -27.90 31.90 -31.03
CA ARG A 144 -27.65 33.32 -31.31
C ARG A 144 -27.79 33.64 -32.81
N ARG A 145 -27.20 32.82 -33.68
CA ARG A 145 -27.35 32.97 -35.14
C ARG A 145 -28.81 32.88 -35.59
N GLN A 146 -29.56 31.94 -35.05
CA GLN A 146 -30.99 31.80 -35.38
C GLN A 146 -31.80 33.04 -34.95
N VAL A 147 -31.48 33.62 -33.79
CA VAL A 147 -32.12 34.86 -33.32
C VAL A 147 -31.78 36.03 -34.25
N GLU A 148 -30.53 36.17 -34.68
CA GLU A 148 -30.10 37.20 -35.64
C GLU A 148 -30.84 37.06 -36.98
N GLU A 149 -30.95 35.85 -37.52
CA GLU A 149 -31.71 35.58 -38.75
C GLU A 149 -33.19 35.94 -38.62
N LEU A 150 -33.82 35.57 -37.50
CA LEU A 150 -35.22 35.91 -37.22
C LEU A 150 -35.41 37.42 -37.10
N GLN A 151 -34.47 38.15 -36.48
CA GLN A 151 -34.51 39.61 -36.40
C GLN A 151 -34.47 40.25 -37.80
N LEU A 152 -33.59 39.77 -38.69
CA LEU A 152 -33.50 40.24 -40.07
C LEU A 152 -34.81 39.98 -40.83
N GLN A 153 -35.42 38.80 -40.67
CA GLN A 153 -36.71 38.48 -41.30
C GLN A 153 -37.84 39.39 -40.80
N VAL A 154 -37.90 39.65 -39.48
CA VAL A 154 -38.87 40.57 -38.88
C VAL A 154 -38.68 41.97 -39.43
N GLN A 155 -37.44 42.46 -39.51
CA GLN A 155 -37.13 43.78 -40.05
C GLN A 155 -37.49 43.90 -41.54
N ALA A 156 -37.17 42.89 -42.34
CA ALA A 156 -37.53 42.85 -43.76
C ALA A 156 -39.05 42.88 -43.97
N ARG A 157 -39.80 42.10 -43.18
CA ARG A 157 -41.27 42.14 -43.21
C ARG A 157 -41.80 43.52 -42.81
N GLN A 158 -41.25 44.13 -41.77
CA GLN A 158 -41.64 45.47 -41.34
C GLN A 158 -41.43 46.50 -42.46
N GLN A 159 -40.28 46.46 -43.14
CA GLN A 159 -39.97 47.35 -44.26
C GLN A 159 -40.92 47.11 -45.45
N ALA A 160 -41.23 45.85 -45.78
CA ALA A 160 -42.19 45.52 -46.83
C ALA A 160 -43.60 46.08 -46.53
N TRP A 161 -44.06 45.96 -45.29
CA TRP A 161 -45.32 46.56 -44.84
C TRP A 161 -45.31 48.09 -44.95
N GLN A 162 -44.20 48.74 -44.59
CA GLN A 162 -44.06 50.19 -44.72
C GLN A 162 -44.07 50.65 -46.18
N ALA A 163 -43.46 49.89 -47.10
CA ALA A 163 -43.48 50.19 -48.53
C ALA A 163 -44.89 50.10 -49.12
N LEU A 164 -45.61 49.00 -48.86
CA LEU A 164 -47.01 48.82 -49.27
C LEU A 164 -47.91 49.96 -48.76
N HIS A 165 -47.70 50.41 -47.52
CA HIS A 165 -48.45 51.54 -46.95
C HIS A 165 -48.15 52.87 -47.65
N ARG A 166 -46.90 53.09 -48.10
CA ARG A 166 -46.55 54.28 -48.90
C ARG A 166 -47.21 54.23 -50.27
N GLU A 167 -47.15 53.10 -50.96
CA GLU A 167 -47.81 52.89 -52.25
C GLU A 167 -49.33 53.12 -52.15
N GLN A 168 -49.97 52.62 -51.09
CA GLN A 168 -51.39 52.90 -50.84
C GLN A 168 -51.68 54.39 -50.64
N ARG A 169 -50.83 55.13 -49.90
CA ARG A 169 -50.99 56.59 -49.73
C ARG A 169 -50.84 57.33 -51.06
N GLU A 170 -49.86 56.94 -51.88
CA GLU A 170 -49.63 57.53 -53.20
C GLU A 170 -50.83 57.25 -54.14
N LEU A 171 -51.34 56.03 -54.14
CA LEU A 171 -52.54 55.66 -54.91
C LEU A 171 -53.77 56.48 -54.48
N VAL A 172 -53.99 56.66 -53.18
CA VAL A 172 -55.08 57.48 -52.64
C VAL A 172 -54.91 58.96 -53.02
N ALA A 173 -53.67 59.47 -53.09
CA ALA A 173 -53.40 60.83 -53.53
C ALA A 173 -53.67 61.02 -55.04
N VAL A 174 -53.38 60.02 -55.87
CA VAL A 174 -53.69 60.05 -57.32
C VAL A 174 -55.20 59.92 -57.58
N LEU A 175 -55.92 59.16 -56.74
CA LEU A 175 -57.37 58.98 -56.85
C LEU A 175 -58.19 60.14 -56.26
N ARG A 176 -57.56 61.10 -55.56
CA ARG A 176 -58.18 62.39 -55.22
C ARG A 176 -57.90 63.37 -56.36
N GLU A 177 -58.93 63.72 -57.14
CA GLU A 177 -58.84 64.84 -58.08
C GLU A 177 -58.57 66.17 -57.34
N PRO A 178 -57.85 67.12 -57.97
CA PRO A 178 -57.67 68.45 -57.39
C PRO A 178 -58.97 69.25 -57.57
N GLU A 179 -59.61 69.62 -56.46
CA GLU A 179 -60.51 70.78 -56.42
C GLU A 179 -59.71 72.07 -56.23
#